data_AF-A0A259BIM8-F1
#
_entry.id   AF-A0A259BIM8-F1
#
_cell.length_a   1.000
_cell.length_b   1.000
_cell.length_c   1.000
_cell.angle_alpha   90.00
_cell.angle_beta   90.00
_cell.angle_gamma   90.00
#
_symmetry.space_group_name_H-M   'P 1'
#
loop_
_entity.id
_entity.type
_entity.pdbx_description
1 polymer ?
#
loop_
_entity_poly.entity_id
_entity_poly.type
_entity_poly.pdbx_seq_one_letter_code
_entity_poly.pdbx_strand_id
1 'polypeptide(L)' 'SHRVMVLDFGRKIAEGLPETILANPHVKKAYLGEEDEALVDPDAAPQALTA' A
#
# COMPACT_ATOMS: atom_id res chain seq x y z
N SER A 1 6.37 18.45 16.27
CA SER A 1 6.93 17.15 15.86
C SER A 1 5.81 16.35 15.23
N HIS A 2 5.97 15.87 13.99
CA HIS A 2 4.95 15.11 13.25
C HIS A 2 5.54 13.76 12.88
N ARG A 3 5.45 12.79 13.79
CA ARG A 3 5.90 11.42 13.55
C ARG A 3 4.69 10.49 13.54
N VAL A 4 4.73 9.49 12.68
CA VAL A 4 3.71 8.46 12.55
C VAL A 4 4.35 7.09 12.81
N MET A 5 3.54 6.17 13.32
CA MET A 5 3.90 4.79 13.59
C MET A 5 2.94 3.87 12.85
N VAL A 6 3.48 2.85 12.18
CA VAL A 6 2.70 1.84 11.47
C VAL A 6 2.81 0.52 12.21
N LEU A 7 1.66 -0.08 12.50
CA LEU A 7 1.54 -1.38 13.14
C LEU A 7 0.93 -2.37 12.14
N ASP A 8 1.49 -3.57 12.12
CA ASP A 8 0.96 -4.73 11.41
C ASP A 8 0.66 -5.83 12.44
N PHE A 9 -0.60 -6.26 12.54
CA PHE A 9 -1.08 -7.18 13.58
C PHE A 9 -0.58 -6.84 15.01
N GLY A 10 -0.59 -5.56 15.37
CA GLY A 10 -0.16 -5.07 16.67
C GLY A 10 1.37 -5.02 16.88
N ARG A 11 2.17 -5.35 15.86
CA ARG A 11 3.64 -5.24 15.87
C ARG A 11 4.07 -4.00 15.10
N LYS A 12 5.01 -3.23 15.66
CA LYS A 12 5.55 -2.04 14.99
C LYS A 12 6.43 -2.43 13.81
N ILE A 13 6.10 -1.93 12.63
CA ILE A 13 6.86 -2.19 11.39
C ILE A 13 7.61 -0.94 10.90
N ALA A 14 7.17 0.27 11.24
CA ALA A 14 7.84 1.51 10.86
C ALA A 14 7.47 2.69 11.79
N GLU A 15 8.37 3.66 11.94
CA GLU A 15 8.12 4.89 12.70
C GLU A 15 8.99 6.05 12.19
N GLY A 16 8.40 7.21 11.85
CA GLY A 16 9.15 8.30 11.21
C GLY A 16 8.28 9.45 10.74
N LEU A 17 8.84 10.31 9.88
CA LEU A 17 8.08 11.34 9.18
C LEU A 17 7.13 10.67 8.15
N PRO A 18 5.94 11.23 7.90
CA PRO A 18 4.95 10.62 6.99
C PRO A 18 5.52 10.30 5.60
N GLU A 19 6.26 11.25 5.01
CA GLU A 19 6.91 11.10 3.70
C GLU A 19 7.91 9.94 3.66
N THR A 20 8.69 9.73 4.72
CA THR A 20 9.62 8.60 4.83
C THR A 20 8.88 7.28 5.00
N ILE A 21 7.78 7.29 5.76
CA ILE A 21 7.01 6.09 6.08
C ILE A 21 6.22 5.60 4.87
N LEU A 22 5.66 6.50 4.06
CA LEU A 22 4.96 6.16 2.82
C LEU A 22 5.87 5.53 1.76
N ALA A 23 7.17 5.85 1.79
CA ALA A 23 8.16 5.23 0.90
C ALA A 23 8.54 3.80 1.33
N ASN A 24 8.19 3.37 2.55
CA ASN A 24 8.57 2.06 3.08
C ASN A 24 7.80 0.91 2.38
N PRO A 25 8.49 -0.04 1.72
CA PRO A 25 7.85 -1.16 1.04
C PRO A 25 6.95 -2.02 1.94
N HIS A 26 7.32 -2.20 3.21
CA HIS A 26 6.53 -2.99 4.16
C HIS A 26 5.23 -2.27 4.53
N VAL A 27 5.25 -0.94 4.57
CA VAL A 27 4.05 -0.12 4.83
C VAL A 27 3.10 -0.19 3.64
N LYS A 28 3.63 -0.10 2.41
CA LYS A 28 2.83 -0.27 1.19
C LYS A 28 2.17 -1.64 1.15
N LYS A 29 2.93 -2.70 1.42
CA LYS A 29 2.43 -4.08 1.49
C LYS A 29 1.34 -4.27 2.56
N ALA A 30 1.53 -3.72 3.75
CA ALA A 30 0.53 -3.80 4.81
C ALA A 30 -0.78 -3.06 4.47
N TYR A 31 -0.73 -2.06 3.59
CA TYR A 31 -1.91 -1.28 3.17
C TYR A 31 -2.58 -1.82 1.90
N LEU A 32 -1.80 -2.28 0.93
CA LEU A 32 -2.26 -2.73 -0.39
C LEU A 32 -2.42 -4.26 -0.49
N GLY A 33 -1.89 -5.01 0.49
CA GLY A 33 -1.81 -6.47 0.42
C GLY A 33 -0.58 -6.95 -0.36
N GLU A 34 -0.47 -8.26 -0.55
CA GLU A 34 0.37 -8.78 -1.64
C GLU A 34 -0.38 -8.56 -2.96
N GLU A 35 0.34 -8.23 -4.03
CA GLU A 35 -0.20 -8.39 -5.38
C GLU A 35 -0.36 -9.89 -5.60
N ASP A 36 -1.47 -10.46 -5.15
CA ASP A 36 -1.93 -11.73 -5.70
C ASP A 36 -2.16 -11.45 -7.19
N GLU A 37 -1.41 -12.11 -8.08
CA GLU A 37 -1.68 -12.12 -9.54
C GLU A 37 -3.15 -12.52 -9.85
N ALA A 38 -3.90 -12.99 -8.85
CA ALA A 38 -5.30 -13.37 -8.91
C ALA A 38 -6.31 -12.22 -8.69
N LEU A 39 -5.90 -11.00 -8.32
CA LEU A 39 -6.82 -9.85 -8.24
C LEU A 39 -6.82 -9.02 -9.53
N VAL A 40 -7.15 -9.69 -10.64
CA VAL A 40 -7.73 -9.00 -11.80
C VAL A 40 -9.19 -8.76 -11.43
N ASP A 41 -9.55 -7.53 -11.09
CA ASP A 41 -10.94 -7.14 -10.93
C ASP A 41 -11.66 -7.36 -12.28
N PRO A 42 -12.61 -8.32 -12.38
CA PRO A 42 -13.31 -8.58 -13.64
C PRO A 42 -14.22 -7.42 -14.05
N ASP A 43 -14.49 -6.47 -13.15
CA ASP A 43 -15.24 -5.24 -13.37
C ASP A 43 -14.34 -4.01 -13.53
N ALA A 44 -13.01 -4.15 -13.51
CA ALA A 44 -12.10 -3.14 -14.05
C ALA A 44 -12.28 -3.14 -15.57
N ALA A 45 -13.34 -2.44 -16.02
CA ALA A 45 -13.62 -2.22 -17.42
C ALA A 45 -12.30 -1.79 -18.10
N PRO A 46 -11.86 -2.46 -19.17
CA PRO A 46 -10.74 -1.97 -19.94
C PRO A 46 -11.16 -0.59 -20.42
N GLN A 47 -10.50 0.45 -19.89
CA GLN A 47 -10.66 1.79 -20.45
C GLN A 47 -10.19 1.66 -21.89
N ALA A 48 -11.16 1.59 -22.79
CA ALA A 48 -10.95 1.55 -24.22
C ALA A 48 -10.17 2.82 -24.57
N LEU A 49 -8.86 2.65 -24.70
CA LEU A 49 -8.00 3.65 -25.31
C LEU A 49 -8.52 3.82 -26.73
N THR A 50 -9.09 5.00 -26.93
CA THR A 50 -9.67 5.52 -28.15
C THR A 50 -8.64 5.46 -29.29
N ALA A 51 -9.01 4.83 -30.40
CA ALA A 51 -8.47 5.08 -31.73
C ALA A 51 -9.53 4.72 -32.77
#